data_AF-A0A1F5K7F1-F1
#
_entry.id   AF-A0A1F5K7F1-F1
#
_cell.length_a   1.000
_cell.length_b   1.000
_cell.length_c   1.000
_cell.angle_alpha   90.00
_cell.angle_beta   90.00
_cell.angle_gamma   90.00
#
_symmetry.space_group_name_H-M   'P 1'
#
loop_
_entity.id
_entity.type
_entity.pdbx_description
1 polymer ?
#
loop_
_entity_poly.entity_id
_entity_poly.type
_entity_poly.pdbx_seq_one_letter_code
_entity_poly.pdbx_strand_id
1 'polypeptide(L)' 'MFTAIAYFPIFLGRPLIMYLGILTLLSLLFTAYAGYANFRGLRYAPPFSWHLKLAITTVALAIIHGSLGLLSQFGL' A
#
# COMPACT_ATOMS: atom_id res chain seq x y z
N MET A 1 14.84 15.36 7.86
CA MET A 1 14.62 15.47 6.40
C MET A 1 13.34 14.75 5.96
N PHE A 2 13.07 13.55 6.48
CA PHE A 2 11.93 12.72 6.09
C PHE A 2 10.58 13.34 6.47
N THR A 3 10.50 14.16 7.53
CA THR A 3 9.28 14.91 7.86
C THR A 3 8.86 15.84 6.71
N ALA A 4 9.80 16.56 6.10
CA ALA A 4 9.49 17.43 4.95
C ALA A 4 8.99 16.63 3.74
N ILE A 5 9.55 15.44 3.51
CA ILE A 5 9.11 14.53 2.43
C ILE A 5 7.72 13.97 2.74
N ALA A 6 7.49 13.45 3.95
CA ALA A 6 6.24 12.84 4.38
C ALA A 6 5.06 13.81 4.28
N TYR A 7 5.28 15.06 4.69
CA TYR A 7 4.26 16.10 4.68
C TYR A 7 4.31 16.99 3.43
N PHE A 8 5.11 16.63 2.41
CA PHE A 8 5.14 17.37 1.15
C PHE A 8 3.74 17.35 0.52
N PRO A 9 3.14 18.53 0.25
CA PRO A 9 1.81 18.60 -0.35
C PRO A 9 1.88 18.21 -1.83
N ILE A 10 1.01 17.30 -2.26
CA ILE A 10 0.97 16.83 -3.66
C ILE A 10 -0.33 17.28 -4.32
N PHE A 11 -1.33 16.39 -4.35
CA PHE A 11 -2.65 16.70 -4.88
C PHE A 11 -3.50 17.31 -3.77
N LEU A 12 -4.42 18.21 -4.14
CA LEU A 12 -5.41 18.81 -3.22
C LEU A 12 -4.82 19.39 -1.91
N GLY A 13 -3.52 19.72 -1.89
CA GLY A 13 -2.80 20.19 -0.70
C GLY A 13 -2.64 19.15 0.42
N ARG A 14 -2.88 17.85 0.16
CA ARG A 14 -2.75 16.79 1.17
C ARG A 14 -1.35 16.18 1.15
N PRO A 15 -0.86 15.67 2.30
CA PRO A 15 0.52 15.23 2.42
C PRO A 15 0.78 13.91 1.68
N LEU A 16 1.99 13.75 1.12
CA LEU A 16 2.44 12.54 0.43
C LEU A 16 2.18 11.26 1.22
N ILE A 17 2.45 11.27 2.52
CA ILE A 17 2.27 10.10 3.39
C ILE A 17 0.83 9.59 3.42
N MET A 18 -0.16 10.49 3.30
CA MET A 18 -1.58 10.12 3.23
C MET A 18 -1.89 9.37 1.92
N TYR A 19 -1.38 9.86 0.79
CA TYR A 19 -1.56 9.22 -0.51
C TYR A 19 -0.90 7.84 -0.58
N LEU A 20 0.32 7.71 -0.05
CA LEU A 20 0.98 6.42 0.09
C LEU A 20 0.18 5.46 0.97
N GLY A 21 -0.41 5.94 2.06
CA GLY A 21 -1.28 5.14 2.92
C GLY A 21 -2.53 4.63 2.18
N ILE A 22 -3.22 5.51 1.45
CA ILE A 22 -4.39 5.14 0.63
C ILE A 22 -4.00 4.11 -0.43
N LEU A 23 -2.92 4.34 -1.17
CA LEU A 23 -2.45 3.42 -2.20
C LEU A 23 -2.09 2.05 -1.63
N THR A 24 -1.39 2.02 -0.48
CA THR A 24 -1.02 0.79 0.22
C THR A 24 -2.25 0.03 0.69
N LEU A 25 -3.22 0.73 1.29
CA LEU A 25 -4.47 0.13 1.77
C LEU A 25 -5.29 -0.47 0.62
N LEU A 26 -5.45 0.26 -0.49
CA LEU A 26 -6.15 -0.23 -1.66
C LEU A 26 -5.45 -1.48 -2.24
N SER A 27 -4.11 -1.43 -2.37
CA SER A 27 -3.32 -2.58 -2.80
C SER A 27 -3.55 -3.79 -1.89
N LEU A 28 -3.52 -3.60 -0.56
CA LEU A 28 -3.77 -4.66 0.42
C LEU A 28 -5.18 -5.26 0.28
N LEU A 29 -6.21 -4.42 0.13
CA LEU A 29 -7.59 -4.88 -0.03
C LEU A 29 -7.76 -5.71 -1.31
N PHE A 30 -7.14 -5.31 -2.42
CA PHE A 30 -7.12 -6.10 -3.65
C PHE A 30 -6.37 -7.42 -3.48
N THR A 31 -5.21 -7.40 -2.81
CA THR A 31 -4.44 -8.62 -2.49
C THR A 31 -5.28 -9.60 -1.66
N ALA A 32 -5.95 -9.10 -0.62
CA ALA A 32 -6.82 -9.89 0.26
C ALA A 32 -8.03 -10.45 -0.50
N TYR A 33 -8.70 -9.63 -1.33
CA TYR A 33 -9.80 -10.07 -2.18
C TYR A 33 -9.35 -11.18 -3.14
N ALA A 34 -8.22 -11.01 -3.84
CA ALA A 34 -7.71 -12.01 -4.77
C ALA A 34 -7.42 -13.35 -4.07
N GLY A 35 -6.81 -13.29 -2.87
CA GLY A 35 -6.55 -14.49 -2.06
C GLY A 35 -7.84 -15.17 -1.60
N TYR A 36 -8.79 -14.39 -1.05
CA TYR A 36 -10.07 -14.90 -0.59
C TYR A 36 -10.91 -15.50 -1.72
N ALA A 37 -10.98 -14.84 -2.87
CA ALA A 37 -11.73 -15.31 -4.03
C ALA A 37 -11.19 -16.65 -4.55
N ASN A 38 -9.86 -16.80 -4.60
CA ASN A 38 -9.22 -18.08 -4.95
C ASN A 38 -9.49 -19.15 -3.88
N PHE A 39 -9.34 -18.82 -2.60
CA PHE A 39 -9.56 -19.75 -1.48
C PHE A 39 -11.00 -20.29 -1.44
N ARG A 40 -11.99 -19.44 -1.75
CA ARG A 40 -13.41 -19.82 -1.81
C ARG A 40 -13.84 -20.45 -3.14
N GLY A 41 -12.96 -20.50 -4.14
CA GLY A 41 -13.28 -21.00 -5.47
C GLY A 41 -14.36 -20.18 -6.18
N LEU A 42 -14.35 -18.85 -6.04
CA LEU A 42 -15.35 -17.99 -6.69
C LEU A 42 -15.23 -18.08 -8.21
N ARG A 43 -16.38 -18.12 -8.91
CA ARG A 43 -16.46 -18.28 -10.38
C ARG A 43 -15.61 -17.28 -11.17
N TYR A 44 -15.44 -16.07 -10.65
CA TYR A 44 -14.68 -14.99 -11.29
C TYR A 44 -13.43 -14.61 -10.49
N ALA A 45 -12.84 -15.58 -9.77
CA ALA A 45 -11.58 -15.36 -9.08
C ALA A 45 -10.47 -15.06 -10.10
N PRO A 46 -9.66 -14.00 -9.89
CA PRO A 46 -8.48 -13.77 -10.71
C PRO A 46 -7.49 -14.92 -10.52
N PRO A 47 -6.61 -15.21 -11.50
CA PRO A 47 -5.59 -16.25 -11.34
C PRO A 47 -4.76 -16.03 -10.08
N PHE A 48 -4.39 -17.09 -9.37
CA PHE A 48 -3.60 -16.98 -8.13
C PHE A 48 -2.26 -16.24 -8.33
N SER A 49 -1.70 -16.26 -9.54
CA SER A 49 -0.51 -15.47 -9.91
C SER A 49 -0.72 -13.96 -9.73
N TRP A 50 -1.95 -13.45 -9.86
CA TRP A 50 -2.28 -12.06 -9.55
C TRP A 50 -2.18 -11.77 -8.05
N HIS A 51 -2.69 -12.67 -7.21
CA HIS A 51 -2.53 -12.53 -5.76
C HIS A 51 -1.05 -12.46 -5.38
N LEU A 52 -0.20 -13.32 -5.94
CA LEU A 52 1.24 -13.30 -5.65
C LEU A 52 1.91 -11.99 -6.09
N LYS A 53 1.60 -11.50 -7.30
CA LYS A 53 2.11 -10.22 -7.80
C LYS A 53 1.64 -9.05 -6.95
N LEU A 54 0.36 -9.02 -6.59
CA LEU A 54 -0.23 -8.00 -5.73
C LEU A 54 0.34 -8.03 -4.32
N ALA A 55 0.59 -9.22 -3.75
CA ALA A 55 1.21 -9.36 -2.44
C ALA A 55 2.62 -8.76 -2.41
N ILE A 56 3.45 -9.06 -3.43
CA ILE A 56 4.80 -8.48 -3.55
C ILE A 56 4.73 -6.95 -3.64
N THR A 57 3.82 -6.39 -4.45
CA THR A 57 3.67 -4.93 -4.57
C THR A 57 3.11 -4.29 -3.29
N THR A 58 2.13 -4.91 -2.63
CA THR A 58 1.60 -4.45 -1.34
C THR A 58 2.69 -4.41 -0.28
N VAL A 59 3.52 -5.45 -0.17
CA VAL A 59 4.63 -5.49 0.80
C VAL A 59 5.64 -4.39 0.52
N ALA A 60 6.02 -4.17 -0.74
CA ALA A 60 6.90 -3.07 -1.11
C ALA A 60 6.31 -1.70 -0.74
N LEU A 61 5.04 -1.46 -1.04
CA LEU A 61 4.33 -0.22 -0.69
C LEU A 61 4.25 -0.03 0.84
N ALA A 62 3.96 -1.08 1.59
CA ALA A 62 3.88 -1.04 3.05
C ALA A 62 5.25 -0.72 3.68
N ILE A 63 6.33 -1.28 3.15
CA ILE A 63 7.69 -0.96 3.59
C ILE A 63 7.99 0.52 3.33
N ILE A 64 7.69 1.04 2.13
CA ILE A 64 7.93 2.45 1.79
C ILE A 64 7.09 3.37 2.67
N HIS A 65 5.78 3.13 2.77
CA HIS A 65 4.85 3.95 3.57
C HIS A 65 5.18 3.90 5.06
N GLY A 66 5.36 2.71 5.61
CA GLY A 66 5.68 2.50 7.02
C GLY A 66 7.04 3.09 7.39
N SER A 67 8.07 2.89 6.56
CA SER A 67 9.40 3.48 6.80
C SER A 67 9.36 5.00 6.75
N LEU A 68 8.69 5.59 5.74
CA LEU A 68 8.55 7.04 5.66
C LEU A 68 7.83 7.61 6.90
N GLY A 69 6.77 6.94 7.35
CA GLY A 69 6.06 7.31 8.57
C GLY A 69 6.96 7.24 9.80
N LEU A 70 7.62 6.11 10.05
CA LEU A 70 8.52 5.94 11.20
C LEU A 70 9.68 6.95 11.18
N LEU A 71 10.38 7.07 10.05
CA LEU A 71 11.50 8.01 9.91
C LEU A 71 11.06 9.46 10.12
N SER A 72 9.84 9.82 9.72
CA SER A 72 9.29 11.16 9.96
C SER A 72 9.05 11.47 11.44
N GLN A 73 8.78 10.44 12.28
CA GLN A 73 8.55 10.59 13.71
C GLN A 73 9.86 10.68 14.51
N PHE A 74 10.92 10.01 14.05
CA PHE A 74 12.24 10.07 14.69
C PHE A 74 13.02 11.36 14.39
N GLY A 75 12.43 12.31 13.66
CA GLY A 75 13.09 13.58 13.30
C GLY A 75 14.26 13.43 12.32
N LEU A 76 14.39 12.26 11.68
CA LEU A 76 15.42 11.97 10.69
C LEU A 76 15.10 12.66 9.35
#